data_AF-A0A8T3XFI6-F1
#
_entry.id   AF-A0A8T3XFI6-F1
#
_cell.length_a   1.000
_cell.length_b   1.000
_cell.length_c   1.000
_cell.angle_alpha   90.00
_cell.angle_beta   90.00
_cell.angle_gamma   90.00
#
_symmetry.space_group_name_H-M   'P 1'
#
loop_
_entity.id
_entity.type
_entity.pdbx_description
1 polymer ?
#
loop_
_entity_poly.entity_id
_entity_poly.type
_entity_poly.pdbx_seq_one_letter_code
_entity_poly.pdbx_strand_id
1 'polypeptide(L)'
;MLTDKRIKEAQSSFNSYLQDGLVAKKKEFEQRIFNILENNANESLKIAEMLFANQDSWLWTIVTSYYSMYYIANAVLYKMGYKV
;
A
#
# COMPACT_ATOMS: atom_id res chain seq x y z
N MET A 1 3.12 17.28 -11.52
CA MET A 1 4.44 16.68 -11.21
C MET A 1 4.98 17.30 -9.92
N LEU A 2 5.76 16.55 -9.14
CA LEU A 2 6.39 17.07 -7.91
C LEU A 2 7.51 18.07 -8.27
N THR A 3 7.74 19.05 -7.40
CA THR A 3 8.87 19.98 -7.53
C THR A 3 10.18 19.32 -7.10
N ASP A 4 11.32 19.80 -7.58
CA ASP A 4 12.64 19.31 -7.18
C ASP A 4 12.85 19.35 -5.65
N LYS A 5 12.31 20.38 -4.99
CA LYS A 5 12.30 20.48 -3.54
C LYS A 5 11.56 19.31 -2.90
N ARG A 6 10.35 18.99 -3.37
CA ARG A 6 9.54 17.88 -2.86
C ARG A 6 10.18 16.52 -3.14
N ILE A 7 10.86 16.36 -4.28
CA ILE A 7 11.62 15.14 -4.61
C ILE A 7 12.77 14.95 -3.61
N LYS A 8 13.56 15.99 -3.33
CA LYS A 8 14.66 15.93 -2.35
C LYS A 8 14.16 15.60 -0.93
N GLU A 9 13.07 16.22 -0.52
CA GLU A 9 12.45 15.95 0.79
C GLU A 9 11.96 14.49 0.89
N ALA A 10 11.29 13.98 -0.16
CA ALA A 10 10.86 12.58 -0.19
C ALA A 10 12.04 11.61 -0.14
N GLN A 11 13.13 11.91 -0.84
CA GLN A 11 14.33 11.08 -0.84
C GLN A 11 15.03 11.09 0.53
N SER A 12 15.08 12.26 1.20
CA SER A 12 15.59 12.37 2.57
C SER A 12 14.75 11.53 3.54
N SER A 13 13.42 11.65 3.50
CA SER A 13 12.53 10.87 4.37
C SER A 13 12.66 9.37 4.13
N PHE A 14 12.73 8.94 2.86
CA PHE A 14 12.91 7.53 2.51
C PHE A 14 14.22 6.96 3.07
N ASN A 15 15.31 7.73 2.99
CA ASN A 15 16.59 7.32 3.56
C ASN A 15 16.52 7.18 5.09
N SER A 16 15.85 8.12 5.79
CA SER A 16 15.59 7.99 7.23
C SER A 16 14.80 6.72 7.54
N TYR A 17 13.74 6.42 6.78
CA TYR A 17 12.95 5.21 7.00
C TYR A 17 13.72 3.91 6.77
N LEU A 18 14.67 3.90 5.82
CA LEU A 18 15.59 2.78 5.65
C LEU A 18 16.54 2.62 6.85
N GLN A 19 17.04 3.74 7.40
CA GLN A 19 17.93 3.73 8.57
C GLN A 19 17.21 3.29 9.84
N ASP A 20 15.98 3.75 10.02
CA ASP A 20 15.12 3.45 11.18
C ASP A 20 14.49 2.05 11.10
N GLY A 21 14.67 1.33 9.98
CA GLY A 21 14.08 0.01 9.74
C GLY A 21 12.57 0.01 9.48
N LEU A 22 11.98 1.19 9.27
CA LEU A 22 10.57 1.36 8.88
C LEU A 22 10.31 0.93 7.43
N VAL A 23 11.36 0.95 6.59
CA VAL A 23 11.37 0.29 5.29
C VAL A 23 12.55 -0.67 5.27
N ALA A 24 12.28 -1.94 4.96
CA ALA A 24 13.31 -2.96 4.80
C ALA A 24 13.50 -3.30 3.32
N LYS A 25 14.76 -3.46 2.89
CA LYS A 25 15.06 -4.16 1.63
C LYS A 25 14.83 -5.65 1.87
N LYS A 26 14.04 -6.29 1.01
CA LYS A 26 13.86 -7.74 1.12
C LYS A 26 15.09 -8.46 0.57
N LYS A 27 15.33 -9.67 1.10
CA LYS A 27 16.38 -10.55 0.58
C LYS A 27 15.94 -11.29 -0.69
N GLU A 28 14.71 -11.82 -0.72
CA GLU A 28 14.18 -12.60 -1.86
C GLU A 28 12.70 -12.31 -2.12
N PHE A 29 12.24 -12.50 -3.35
CA PHE A 29 10.83 -12.32 -3.72
C PHE A 29 10.06 -13.62 -3.46
N GLU A 30 9.04 -13.55 -2.60
CA GLU A 30 8.13 -14.66 -2.36
C GLU A 30 6.80 -14.39 -3.05
N GLN A 31 6.49 -15.16 -4.11
CA GLN A 31 5.24 -15.02 -4.88
C GLN A 31 4.00 -15.13 -3.99
N ARG A 32 4.05 -15.97 -2.94
CA ARG A 32 2.94 -16.13 -1.98
C ARG A 32 2.59 -14.81 -1.29
N ILE A 33 3.58 -14.05 -0.84
CA ILE A 33 3.35 -12.76 -0.14
C ILE A 33 2.73 -11.75 -1.09
N PHE A 34 3.26 -11.66 -2.31
CA PHE A 34 2.70 -10.80 -3.35
C PHE A 34 1.23 -11.12 -3.64
N ASN A 35 0.90 -12.40 -3.82
CA ASN A 35 -0.47 -12.84 -4.07
C ASN A 35 -1.41 -12.52 -2.90
N ILE A 36 -0.95 -12.63 -1.65
CA ILE A 36 -1.76 -12.26 -0.47
C ILE A 36 -2.11 -10.76 -0.52
N LEU A 37 -1.14 -9.90 -0.83
CA LEU A 37 -1.37 -8.46 -0.92
C LEU A 37 -2.35 -8.13 -2.06
N GLU A 38 -2.19 -8.71 -3.24
CA GLU A 38 -3.13 -8.51 -4.35
C GLU A 38 -4.54 -9.01 -4.01
N ASN A 39 -4.66 -10.19 -3.40
CA ASN A 39 -5.94 -10.75 -3.01
C ASN A 39 -6.65 -9.86 -1.98
N ASN A 40 -5.93 -9.40 -0.95
CA ASN A 40 -6.48 -8.52 0.06
C ASN A 40 -6.91 -7.16 -0.54
N ALA A 41 -6.14 -6.64 -1.50
CA ALA A 41 -6.51 -5.40 -2.20
C ALA A 41 -7.84 -5.55 -2.97
N ASN A 42 -7.97 -6.67 -3.70
CA ASN A 42 -9.16 -6.98 -4.48
C ASN A 42 -10.38 -7.26 -3.60
N GLU A 43 -10.20 -8.00 -2.50
CA GLU A 43 -11.28 -8.27 -1.54
C GLU A 43 -11.75 -6.97 -0.87
N SER A 44 -10.81 -6.13 -0.40
CA SER A 44 -11.14 -4.85 0.21
C SER A 44 -11.91 -3.93 -0.74
N LEU A 45 -11.54 -3.92 -2.03
CA LEU A 45 -12.26 -3.14 -3.06
C LEU A 45 -13.69 -3.65 -3.26
N LYS A 46 -13.87 -4.97 -3.39
CA LYS A 46 -15.21 -5.57 -3.54
C LYS A 46 -16.12 -5.24 -2.36
N ILE A 47 -15.58 -5.28 -1.13
CA ILE A 47 -16.34 -4.90 0.06
C ILE A 47 -16.68 -3.40 0.04
N ALA A 48 -15.74 -2.53 -0.34
CA ALA A 48 -16.00 -1.10 -0.47
C ALA A 48 -17.12 -0.82 -1.48
N GLU A 49 -17.09 -1.47 -2.65
CA GLU A 49 -18.12 -1.35 -3.69
C GLU A 49 -19.48 -1.83 -3.19
N MET A 50 -19.53 -2.97 -2.50
CA MET A 50 -20.76 -3.50 -1.89
C MET A 50 -21.37 -2.53 -0.87
N LEU A 51 -20.55 -2.04 0.07
CA LEU A 51 -20.98 -1.09 1.11
C LEU A 51 -21.46 0.23 0.51
N PHE A 52 -20.78 0.71 -0.54
CA PHE A 52 -21.16 1.92 -1.26
C PHE A 52 -22.49 1.75 -2.00
N ALA A 53 -22.64 0.67 -2.76
CA ALA A 53 -23.84 0.39 -3.55
C ALA A 53 -25.09 0.24 -2.67
N ASN A 54 -24.95 -0.44 -1.52
CA ASN A 54 -26.04 -0.66 -0.57
C ASN A 54 -26.29 0.54 0.36
N GLN A 55 -25.37 1.51 0.41
CA GLN A 55 -25.38 2.63 1.37
C GLN A 55 -25.36 2.17 2.84
N ASP A 56 -24.73 1.03 3.11
CA ASP A 56 -24.76 0.37 4.43
C ASP A 56 -23.96 1.14 5.49
N SER A 57 -22.76 1.63 5.13
CA SER A 57 -21.90 2.37 6.05
C SER A 57 -20.83 3.18 5.33
N TRP A 58 -20.98 4.50 5.30
CA TRP A 58 -20.00 5.41 4.71
C TRP A 58 -18.62 5.33 5.38
N LEU A 59 -18.58 5.15 6.71
CA LEU A 59 -17.33 5.00 7.44
C LEU A 59 -16.59 3.74 6.95
N TRP A 60 -17.28 2.61 6.88
CA TRP A 60 -16.63 1.37 6.45
C TRP A 60 -16.29 1.37 4.97
N THR A 61 -17.07 2.01 4.10
CA THR A 61 -16.69 2.22 2.69
C THR A 61 -15.36 2.94 2.58
N ILE A 62 -15.14 4.00 3.37
CA ILE A 62 -13.86 4.74 3.37
C ILE A 62 -12.72 3.86 3.89
N VAL A 63 -12.95 3.16 4.99
CA VAL A 63 -11.95 2.28 5.62
C VAL A 63 -11.52 1.17 4.64
N THR A 64 -12.45 0.45 4.03
CA THR A 64 -12.13 -0.66 3.12
C THR A 64 -11.52 -0.16 1.81
N SER A 65 -11.94 1.00 1.31
CA SER A 65 -11.29 1.66 0.16
C SER A 65 -9.83 1.99 0.46
N TYR A 66 -9.56 2.56 1.63
CA TYR A 66 -8.19 2.85 2.08
C TYR A 66 -7.36 1.57 2.17
N TYR A 67 -7.90 0.50 2.75
CA TYR A 67 -7.18 -0.77 2.84
C TYR A 67 -6.91 -1.41 1.48
N SER A 68 -7.81 -1.28 0.52
CA SER A 68 -7.54 -1.71 -0.86
C SER A 68 -6.29 -1.02 -1.43
N MET A 69 -6.22 0.32 -1.29
CA MET A 69 -5.06 1.11 -1.72
C MET A 69 -3.79 0.74 -0.95
N TYR A 70 -3.90 0.54 0.37
CA TYR A 70 -2.79 0.13 1.21
C TYR A 70 -2.19 -1.20 0.74
N TYR A 71 -3.01 -2.22 0.50
CA TYR A 71 -2.52 -3.54 0.11
C TYR A 71 -1.87 -3.52 -1.28
N ILE A 72 -2.48 -2.85 -2.27
CA ILE A 72 -1.90 -2.80 -3.61
C ILE A 72 -0.62 -1.96 -3.66
N ALA A 73 -0.54 -0.87 -2.90
CA ALA A 73 0.70 -0.08 -2.78
C ALA A 73 1.82 -0.93 -2.16
N ASN A 74 1.52 -1.72 -1.13
CA ASN A 74 2.47 -2.66 -0.55
C ASN A 74 2.86 -3.77 -1.54
N ALA A 75 1.95 -4.26 -2.37
CA ALA A 75 2.27 -5.24 -3.42
C ALA A 75 3.29 -4.67 -4.43
N VAL A 76 3.11 -3.42 -4.85
CA VAL A 76 4.03 -2.72 -5.75
C VAL A 76 5.40 -2.55 -5.10
N LEU A 77 5.45 -2.02 -3.86
CA LEU A 77 6.71 -1.86 -3.12
C LEU A 77 7.42 -3.21 -2.91
N TYR A 78 6.66 -4.26 -2.60
CA TYR A 78 7.17 -5.61 -2.46
C TYR A 78 7.76 -6.17 -3.76
N LYS A 79 7.10 -5.92 -4.89
CA LYS A 79 7.62 -6.26 -6.22
C LYS A 79 8.92 -5.50 -6.53
N MET A 80 9.03 -4.25 -6.09
CA MET A 80 10.24 -3.41 -6.20
C MET A 80 11.36 -3.79 -5.22
N GLY A 81 11.15 -4.75 -4.32
CA GLY A 81 12.16 -5.24 -3.38
C GLY A 81 12.13 -4.58 -2.00
N TYR A 82 11.08 -3.84 -1.67
CA TYR A 82 10.90 -3.18 -0.39
C TYR A 82 9.77 -3.82 0.42
N LYS A 83 9.92 -3.85 1.74
CA LYS A 83 8.88 -4.23 2.69
C LYS A 83 8.68 -3.07 3.65
N VAL A 84 7.43 -2.67 3.82
CA VAL A 84 6.98 -1.63 4.76
C VAL A 84 6.19 -2.29 5.88
#